data_AF-A0A6L2PGC3-F1
#
_entry.id   AF-A0A6L2PGC3-F1
#
_cell.length_a   1.000
_cell.length_b   1.000
_cell.length_c   1.000
_cell.angle_alpha   90.00
_cell.angle_beta   90.00
_cell.angle_gamma   90.00
#
_symmetry.space_group_name_H-M   'P 1'
#
loop_
_entity.id
_entity.type
_entity.pdbx_description
1 polymer ?
#
loop_
_entity_poly.entity_id
_entity_poly.type
_entity_poly.pdbx_seq_one_letter_code
_entity_poly.pdbx_strand_id
1 'polypeptide(L)'
;MRDVLQYGFVNYALELLVVKTFGEETWEKIKKNAEVAMEGQFLVRQIYEDEITYNLIHAAVDVLQIPANAILELFGKTFFEFCQDSGYDKILQVLGATPRDFLQNLDALHDHLGTLYPGMRAPSFRCTERPEDGALLLHYYSDRPGLEHIVIGIVKTVASKLHGTEVEVEILKTKEECDHVQFLITELSGPGKTSCPEATQVQQTLSIEPKVSPATFCRVFPFHLLFDRELRVVQTGSTVARVMPRVTRPGCRITDILDMVRPHLELTFENILSHINTVYVLKTKPGVMEAEHQDVTQEFSYLRLKYGN
;
A
#
# COMPACT_ATOMS: atom_id res chain seq x y z
N MET A 1 -16.19 -12.20 -9.57
CA MET A 1 -14.90 -12.31 -8.84
C MET A 1 -13.86 -11.69 -9.72
N ARG A 2 -13.08 -10.72 -9.23
CA ARG A 2 -11.92 -10.23 -9.98
C ARG A 2 -10.80 -11.22 -9.72
N ASP A 3 -10.25 -11.83 -10.76
CA ASP A 3 -9.07 -12.69 -10.63
C ASP A 3 -7.96 -11.85 -9.99
N VAL A 4 -7.57 -12.23 -8.77
CA VAL A 4 -6.49 -11.54 -8.06
C VAL A 4 -5.19 -12.22 -8.49
N LEU A 5 -4.27 -11.40 -8.99
CA LEU A 5 -3.12 -11.83 -9.75
C LEU A 5 -1.82 -11.40 -9.06
N GLN A 6 -0.94 -12.35 -8.78
CA GLN A 6 0.32 -12.17 -8.06
C GLN A 6 1.51 -12.36 -8.97
N TYR A 7 2.52 -11.49 -8.83
CA TYR A 7 3.77 -11.70 -9.53
C TYR A 7 4.52 -12.91 -8.98
N GLY A 8 5.11 -13.69 -9.89
CA GLY A 8 5.99 -14.80 -9.58
C GLY A 8 7.18 -14.41 -8.72
N PHE A 9 7.51 -13.12 -8.63
CA PHE A 9 8.45 -12.57 -7.66
C PHE A 9 8.17 -13.05 -6.23
N VAL A 10 6.91 -13.06 -5.80
CA VAL A 10 6.54 -13.49 -4.44
C VAL A 10 6.59 -15.01 -4.30
N ASN A 11 6.13 -15.74 -5.31
CA ASN A 11 6.16 -17.22 -5.31
C ASN A 11 7.60 -17.75 -5.35
N TYR A 12 8.47 -17.10 -6.12
CA TYR A 12 9.91 -17.41 -6.17
C TYR A 12 10.60 -17.12 -4.83
N ALA A 13 10.24 -16.04 -4.14
CA ALA A 13 10.75 -15.79 -2.80
C ALA A 13 10.31 -16.89 -1.81
N LEU A 14 9.11 -17.47 -1.98
CA LEU A 14 8.61 -18.55 -1.12
C LEU A 14 9.34 -19.87 -1.42
N GLU A 15 9.57 -20.16 -2.70
CA GLU A 15 10.47 -21.24 -3.14
C GLU A 15 11.86 -21.09 -2.50
N LEU A 16 12.45 -19.90 -2.58
CA LEU A 16 13.78 -19.61 -2.04
C LEU A 16 13.82 -19.81 -0.51
N LEU A 17 12.76 -19.40 0.20
CA LEU A 17 12.64 -19.65 1.64
C LEU A 17 12.71 -21.16 1.93
N VAL A 18 11.86 -21.94 1.27
CA VAL A 18 11.76 -23.38 1.54
C VAL A 18 13.08 -24.07 1.20
N VAL A 19 13.67 -23.76 0.04
CA VAL A 19 14.93 -24.36 -0.40
C VAL A 19 16.08 -24.00 0.56
N LYS A 20 16.19 -22.74 0.98
CA LYS A 20 17.28 -22.27 1.87
C LYS A 20 17.14 -22.82 3.30
N THR A 21 15.93 -22.99 3.81
CA THR A 21 15.69 -23.40 5.20
C THR A 21 15.44 -24.90 5.39
N PHE A 22 14.75 -25.54 4.44
CA PHE A 22 14.28 -26.93 4.56
C PHE A 22 14.77 -27.85 3.43
N GLY A 23 15.50 -27.31 2.45
CA GLY A 23 16.09 -28.06 1.34
C GLY A 23 15.14 -28.31 0.16
N GLU A 24 15.72 -28.71 -0.98
CA GLU A 24 15.00 -28.94 -2.23
C GLU A 24 13.99 -30.10 -2.14
N GLU A 25 14.31 -31.16 -1.41
CA GLU A 25 13.39 -32.30 -1.25
C GLU A 25 12.05 -31.89 -0.59
N THR A 26 12.11 -30.96 0.36
CA THR A 26 10.92 -30.45 1.04
C THR A 26 10.11 -29.57 0.10
N TRP A 27 10.77 -28.77 -0.73
CA TRP A 27 10.12 -27.97 -1.76
C TRP A 27 9.37 -28.83 -2.79
N GLU A 28 9.98 -29.91 -3.28
CA GLU A 28 9.32 -30.83 -4.21
C GLU A 28 8.07 -31.48 -3.60
N LYS A 29 8.10 -31.83 -2.31
CA LYS A 29 6.92 -32.34 -1.58
C LYS A 29 5.82 -31.29 -1.51
N ILE A 30 6.17 -30.04 -1.20
CA ILE A 30 5.21 -28.93 -1.11
C ILE A 30 4.58 -28.66 -2.49
N LYS A 31 5.38 -28.57 -3.56
CA LYS A 31 4.86 -28.40 -4.93
C LYS A 31 3.88 -29.50 -5.32
N LYS A 32 4.22 -30.76 -5.00
CA LYS A 32 3.36 -31.91 -5.27
C LYS A 32 2.04 -31.84 -4.49
N ASN A 33 2.08 -31.45 -3.23
CA ASN A 33 0.89 -31.32 -2.38
C ASN A 33 0.03 -30.11 -2.75
N ALA A 34 0.63 -29.03 -3.24
CA ALA A 34 -0.07 -27.83 -3.70
C ALA A 34 -0.66 -27.96 -5.12
N GLU A 35 -0.56 -29.14 -5.74
CA GLU A 35 -1.01 -29.44 -7.11
C GLU A 35 -0.44 -28.48 -8.17
N VAL A 36 0.74 -27.92 -7.93
CA VAL A 36 1.39 -26.99 -8.86
C VAL A 36 2.08 -27.80 -9.96
N ALA A 37 1.37 -28.01 -11.07
CA ALA A 37 1.87 -28.70 -12.25
C ALA A 37 2.77 -27.79 -13.10
N MET A 38 3.89 -27.33 -12.53
CA MET A 38 4.91 -26.59 -13.27
C MET A 38 6.29 -27.25 -13.13
N GLU A 39 7.00 -27.35 -14.25
CA GLU A 39 8.39 -27.80 -14.26
C GLU A 39 9.33 -26.60 -14.07
N GLY A 40 10.25 -26.70 -13.10
CA GLY A 40 11.26 -25.67 -12.84
C GLY A 40 10.87 -24.65 -11.77
N GLN A 41 11.47 -23.47 -11.87
CA GLN A 41 11.37 -22.36 -10.90
C GLN A 41 10.29 -21.35 -11.31
N PHE A 42 9.76 -20.61 -10.33
CA PHE A 42 8.81 -19.53 -10.62
C PHE A 42 9.47 -18.41 -11.43
N LEU A 43 8.85 -18.04 -12.56
CA LEU A 43 9.34 -16.91 -13.36
C LEU A 43 8.93 -15.60 -12.70
N VAL A 44 9.93 -14.86 -12.21
CA VAL A 44 9.77 -13.62 -11.44
C VAL A 44 8.86 -12.58 -12.10
N ARG A 45 8.91 -12.46 -13.44
CA ARG A 45 8.13 -11.49 -14.24
C ARG A 45 6.80 -12.03 -14.76
N GLN A 46 6.50 -13.31 -14.53
CA GLN A 46 5.22 -13.89 -14.90
C GLN A 46 4.19 -13.63 -13.79
N ILE A 47 2.94 -13.41 -14.19
CA ILE A 47 1.82 -13.22 -13.30
C ILE A 47 1.12 -14.57 -13.13
N TYR A 48 0.83 -14.94 -11.89
CA TYR A 48 0.18 -16.17 -11.46
C TYR A 48 -1.08 -15.85 -10.68
N GLU A 49 -2.00 -16.80 -10.58
CA GLU A 49 -3.19 -16.67 -9.74
C GLU A 49 -2.81 -16.71 -8.26
N ASP A 50 -3.44 -15.87 -7.44
CA ASP A 50 -3.20 -15.82 -6.00
C ASP A 50 -3.47 -17.18 -5.31
N GLU A 51 -4.36 -18.01 -5.87
CA GLU A 51 -4.66 -19.36 -5.37
C GLU A 51 -3.40 -20.23 -5.27
N ILE A 52 -2.45 -20.07 -6.19
CA ILE A 52 -1.17 -20.79 -6.14
C ILE A 52 -0.41 -20.43 -4.88
N THR A 53 -0.35 -19.14 -4.52
CA THR A 53 0.33 -18.70 -3.29
C THR A 53 -0.35 -19.28 -2.05
N TYR A 54 -1.69 -19.25 -1.98
CA TYR A 54 -2.43 -19.82 -0.85
C TYR A 54 -2.24 -21.34 -0.74
N ASN A 55 -2.33 -22.06 -1.86
CA ASN A 55 -2.14 -23.51 -1.91
C ASN A 55 -0.72 -23.90 -1.48
N LEU A 56 0.30 -23.14 -1.90
CA LEU A 56 1.68 -23.34 -1.46
C LEU A 56 1.84 -23.15 0.05
N ILE A 57 1.22 -22.11 0.62
CA ILE A 57 1.26 -21.87 2.08
C ILE A 57 0.55 -23.00 2.82
N HIS A 58 -0.64 -23.42 2.38
CA HIS A 58 -1.38 -24.52 2.99
C HIS A 58 -0.60 -25.84 2.92
N ALA A 59 -0.04 -26.17 1.75
CA ALA A 59 0.81 -27.35 1.61
C ALA A 59 2.08 -27.26 2.47
N ALA A 60 2.66 -26.06 2.64
CA ALA A 60 3.81 -25.87 3.53
C ALA A 60 3.44 -26.09 4.99
N VAL A 61 2.25 -25.67 5.44
CA VAL A 61 1.75 -25.97 6.80
C VAL A 61 1.66 -27.48 7.00
N ASP A 62 1.08 -28.20 6.05
CA ASP A 62 0.88 -29.65 6.15
C ASP A 62 2.21 -30.42 6.13
N VAL A 63 3.17 -30.00 5.30
CA VAL A 63 4.47 -30.69 5.17
C VAL A 63 5.41 -30.35 6.32
N LEU A 64 5.48 -29.06 6.71
CA LEU A 64 6.43 -28.58 7.72
C LEU A 64 5.89 -28.75 9.15
N GLN A 65 4.58 -28.93 9.32
CA GLN A 65 3.91 -28.97 10.62
C GLN A 65 4.13 -27.69 11.45
N ILE A 66 4.25 -26.54 10.76
CA ILE A 66 4.42 -25.21 11.36
C ILE A 66 3.14 -24.41 11.05
N PRO A 67 2.59 -23.63 12.00
CA PRO A 67 1.41 -22.82 11.75
C PRO A 67 1.66 -21.77 10.65
N ALA A 68 0.64 -21.50 9.83
CA ALA A 68 0.70 -20.57 8.69
C ALA A 68 1.29 -19.21 9.08
N ASN A 69 0.88 -18.66 10.22
CA ASN A 69 1.34 -17.37 10.73
C ASN A 69 2.86 -17.31 10.90
N ALA A 70 3.46 -18.37 11.45
CA ALA A 70 4.91 -18.44 11.64
C ALA A 70 5.65 -18.62 10.30
N ILE A 71 5.08 -19.38 9.36
CA ILE A 71 5.62 -19.50 7.99
C ILE A 71 5.59 -18.14 7.29
N LEU A 72 4.50 -17.40 7.40
CA LEU A 72 4.34 -16.07 6.79
C LEU A 72 5.27 -15.02 7.41
N GLU A 73 5.50 -15.07 8.73
CA GLU A 73 6.51 -14.22 9.39
C GLU A 73 7.93 -14.53 8.89
N LEU A 74 8.27 -15.82 8.81
CA LEU A 74 9.57 -16.24 8.28
C LEU A 74 9.71 -15.85 6.80
N PHE A 75 8.63 -15.97 6.04
CA PHE A 75 8.55 -15.53 4.67
C PHE A 75 8.77 -14.02 4.54
N GLY A 76 8.15 -13.19 5.38
CA GLY A 76 8.39 -11.74 5.39
C GLY A 76 9.87 -11.38 5.58
N LYS A 77 10.58 -12.12 6.46
CA LYS A 77 12.03 -11.95 6.64
C LYS A 77 12.80 -12.30 5.37
N THR A 78 12.59 -13.50 4.81
CA THR A 78 13.31 -13.93 3.61
C THR A 78 12.96 -13.09 2.39
N PHE A 79 11.72 -12.61 2.30
CA PHE A 79 11.28 -11.70 1.25
C PHE A 79 12.06 -10.39 1.29
N PHE A 80 12.27 -9.82 2.48
CA PHE A 80 13.07 -8.61 2.62
C PHE A 80 14.53 -8.84 2.19
N GLU A 81 15.13 -9.96 2.62
CA GLU A 81 16.49 -10.34 2.18
C GLU A 81 16.57 -10.50 0.67
N PHE A 82 15.60 -11.18 0.07
CA PHE A 82 15.52 -11.36 -1.37
C PHE A 82 15.39 -10.03 -2.13
N CYS A 83 14.65 -9.07 -1.58
CA CYS A 83 14.58 -7.72 -2.16
C CYS A 83 15.95 -7.03 -2.16
N GLN A 84 16.73 -7.17 -1.08
CA GLN A 84 18.10 -6.63 -1.01
C GLN A 84 18.99 -7.29 -2.07
N ASP A 85 18.98 -8.62 -2.15
CA ASP A 85 19.79 -9.41 -3.09
C ASP A 85 19.41 -9.14 -4.56
N SER A 86 18.14 -8.80 -4.81
CA SER A 86 17.62 -8.42 -6.14
C SER A 86 18.05 -7.02 -6.60
N GLY A 87 18.89 -6.32 -5.81
CA GLY A 87 19.43 -5.01 -6.17
C GLY A 87 18.61 -3.82 -5.65
N TYR A 88 17.56 -4.05 -4.85
CA TYR A 88 16.78 -2.98 -4.23
C TYR A 88 17.38 -2.48 -2.90
N ASP A 89 18.51 -3.06 -2.45
CA ASP A 89 19.16 -2.72 -1.17
C ASP A 89 19.36 -1.21 -0.97
N LYS A 90 19.91 -0.51 -1.96
CA LYS A 90 20.13 0.95 -1.88
C LYS A 90 18.83 1.73 -1.71
N ILE A 91 17.75 1.31 -2.39
CA ILE A 91 16.46 1.98 -2.30
C ILE A 91 15.85 1.73 -0.92
N LEU A 92 15.94 0.48 -0.43
CA LEU A 92 15.43 0.11 0.90
C LEU A 92 16.14 0.87 2.03
N GLN A 93 17.45 1.10 1.90
CA GLN A 93 18.24 1.85 2.89
C GLN A 93 17.92 3.35 2.93
N VAL A 94 17.43 3.94 1.84
CA VAL A 94 17.14 5.39 1.76
C VAL A 94 15.67 5.74 1.97
N LEU A 95 14.80 4.75 2.21
CA LEU A 95 13.36 4.98 2.41
C LEU A 95 13.01 5.71 3.70
N GLY A 96 13.86 5.63 4.73
CA GLY A 96 13.61 6.32 5.99
C GLY A 96 14.74 6.15 6.99
N ALA A 97 14.92 7.14 7.88
CA ALA A 97 15.89 7.07 8.96
C ALA A 97 15.37 6.27 10.17
N THR A 98 14.04 6.16 10.31
CA THR A 98 13.36 5.43 11.37
C THR A 98 12.38 4.39 10.79
N PRO A 99 11.97 3.35 11.55
CA PRO A 99 10.93 2.41 11.12
C PRO A 99 9.63 3.12 10.72
N ARG A 100 9.28 4.20 11.42
CA ARG A 100 8.14 5.07 11.09
C ARG A 100 8.27 5.66 9.69
N ASP A 101 9.39 6.30 9.39
CA ASP A 101 9.61 6.96 8.09
C ASP A 101 9.66 5.94 6.96
N PHE A 102 10.29 4.79 7.20
CA PHE A 102 10.32 3.68 6.26
C PHE A 102 8.90 3.24 5.88
N LEU A 103 8.03 3.03 6.88
CA LEU A 103 6.65 2.60 6.67
C LEU A 103 5.79 3.66 5.99
N GLN A 104 6.02 4.96 6.27
CA GLN A 104 5.30 6.05 5.60
C GLN A 104 5.69 6.21 4.12
N ASN A 105 6.92 5.86 3.74
CA ASN A 105 7.41 5.98 2.37
C ASN A 105 7.24 4.71 1.53
N LEU A 106 6.75 3.61 2.12
CA LEU A 106 6.59 2.32 1.44
C LEU A 106 5.61 2.38 0.25
N ASP A 107 4.57 3.21 0.35
CA ASP A 107 3.62 3.43 -0.75
C ASP A 107 4.30 4.04 -1.99
N ALA A 108 5.26 4.94 -1.79
CA ALA A 108 6.01 5.56 -2.88
C ALA A 108 6.98 4.56 -3.54
N LEU A 109 7.57 3.66 -2.76
CA LEU A 109 8.34 2.54 -3.31
C LEU A 109 7.45 1.67 -4.20
N HIS A 110 6.26 1.30 -3.71
CA HIS A 110 5.32 0.50 -4.46
C HIS A 110 4.83 1.18 -5.74
N ASP A 111 4.67 2.51 -5.75
CA ASP A 111 4.39 3.27 -6.97
C ASP A 111 5.54 3.16 -7.98
N HIS A 112 6.78 3.29 -7.53
CA HIS A 112 7.94 3.12 -8.39
C HIS A 112 8.02 1.70 -8.95
N LEU A 113 7.85 0.68 -8.10
CA LEU A 113 7.83 -0.72 -8.53
C LEU A 113 6.65 -1.01 -9.48
N GLY A 114 5.52 -0.33 -9.33
CA GLY A 114 4.38 -0.45 -10.25
C GLY A 114 4.70 -0.06 -11.70
N THR A 115 5.71 0.79 -11.90
CA THR A 115 6.20 1.12 -13.25
C THR A 115 7.04 0.00 -13.87
N LEU A 116 7.70 -0.82 -13.04
CA LEU A 116 8.54 -1.95 -13.45
C LEU A 116 7.75 -3.25 -13.59
N TYR A 117 6.66 -3.37 -12.83
CA TYR A 117 5.77 -4.53 -12.76
C TYR A 117 4.31 -4.12 -13.09
N PRO A 118 3.97 -4.00 -14.39
CA PRO A 118 2.64 -3.58 -14.83
C PRO A 118 1.51 -4.50 -14.34
N GLY A 119 0.56 -3.95 -13.57
CA GLY A 119 -0.55 -4.72 -12.99
C GLY A 119 -0.29 -5.22 -11.57
N MET A 120 0.85 -4.86 -10.97
CA MET A 120 1.12 -5.12 -9.55
C MET A 120 0.08 -4.42 -8.67
N ARG A 121 -0.59 -5.20 -7.81
CA ARG A 121 -1.49 -4.69 -6.77
C ARG A 121 -0.77 -4.67 -5.43
N ALA A 122 -0.15 -3.54 -5.12
CA ALA A 122 0.63 -3.39 -3.90
C ALA A 122 -0.23 -2.88 -2.72
N PRO A 123 -0.05 -3.43 -1.51
CA PRO A 123 -0.76 -2.95 -0.34
C PRO A 123 -0.38 -1.50 0.00
N SER A 124 -1.28 -0.81 0.70
CA SER A 124 -1.04 0.56 1.18
C SER A 124 -0.78 0.58 2.67
N PHE A 125 0.12 1.46 3.11
CA PHE A 125 0.56 1.56 4.49
C PHE A 125 0.36 2.98 5.01
N ARG A 126 -0.16 3.08 6.23
CA ARG A 126 -0.22 4.35 6.96
C ARG A 126 0.23 4.15 8.39
N CYS A 127 1.24 4.90 8.80
CA CYS A 127 1.74 4.86 10.17
C CYS A 127 1.28 6.10 10.94
N THR A 128 0.67 5.90 12.10
CA THR A 128 0.26 6.95 13.04
C THR A 128 0.85 6.68 14.42
N GLU A 129 1.01 7.71 15.24
CA GLU A 129 1.48 7.56 16.62
C GLU A 129 0.28 7.58 17.56
N ARG A 130 0.27 6.66 18.53
CA ARG A 130 -0.72 6.66 19.59
C ARG A 130 -0.37 7.79 20.58
N PRO A 131 -1.32 8.70 20.88
CA PRO A 131 -1.04 9.85 21.75
C PRO A 131 -0.66 9.48 23.20
N GLU A 132 -1.04 8.30 23.67
CA GLU A 132 -0.95 7.88 25.07
C GLU A 132 0.46 7.42 25.46
N ASP A 133 1.07 6.56 24.65
CA ASP A 133 2.35 5.88 24.89
C ASP A 133 3.42 6.25 23.85
N GLY A 134 3.03 6.90 22.75
CA GLY A 134 3.89 7.17 21.61
C GLY A 134 4.22 5.91 20.80
N ALA A 135 3.48 4.81 21.00
CA ALA A 135 3.65 3.60 20.21
C ALA A 135 3.18 3.82 18.76
N LEU A 136 3.80 3.10 17.82
CA LEU A 136 3.48 3.24 16.40
C LEU A 136 2.29 2.32 16.07
N LEU A 137 1.26 2.89 15.45
CA LEU A 137 0.10 2.20 14.94
C LEU A 137 0.17 2.16 13.41
N LEU A 138 0.42 0.96 12.88
CA LEU A 138 0.50 0.71 11.44
C LEU A 138 -0.85 0.22 10.91
N HIS A 139 -1.41 0.95 9.96
CA HIS A 139 -2.61 0.60 9.23
C HIS A 139 -2.23 -0.02 7.88
N TYR A 140 -2.70 -1.24 7.63
CA TYR A 140 -2.40 -2.03 6.45
C TYR A 140 -3.66 -2.31 5.62
N TYR A 141 -3.68 -1.79 4.40
CA TYR A 141 -4.79 -1.91 3.45
C TYR A 141 -4.38 -2.85 2.31
N SER A 142 -5.10 -3.96 2.19
CA SER A 142 -4.83 -4.97 1.15
C SER A 142 -6.12 -5.58 0.63
N ASP A 143 -6.10 -5.87 -0.68
CA ASP A 143 -7.13 -6.66 -1.34
C ASP A 143 -7.04 -8.15 -0.97
N ARG A 144 -5.85 -8.62 -0.56
CA ARG A 144 -5.54 -10.02 -0.28
C ARG A 144 -5.71 -10.34 1.21
N PRO A 145 -6.70 -11.16 1.59
CA PRO A 145 -6.86 -11.59 2.98
C PRO A 145 -5.84 -12.67 3.37
N GLY A 146 -5.44 -12.73 4.65
CA GLY A 146 -4.59 -13.80 5.18
C GLY A 146 -3.09 -13.62 4.97
N LEU A 147 -2.65 -12.51 4.39
CA LEU A 147 -1.23 -12.19 4.14
C LEU A 147 -0.65 -11.16 5.12
N GLU A 148 -1.42 -10.75 6.14
CA GLU A 148 -1.02 -9.76 7.14
C GLU A 148 0.26 -10.13 7.92
N HIS A 149 0.49 -11.42 8.18
CA HIS A 149 1.67 -11.89 8.92
C HIS A 149 2.99 -11.68 8.17
N ILE A 150 2.94 -11.50 6.84
CA ILE A 150 4.13 -11.12 6.05
C ILE A 150 4.64 -9.74 6.50
N VAL A 151 3.73 -8.82 6.78
CA VAL A 151 4.06 -7.46 7.24
C VAL A 151 4.82 -7.51 8.56
N ILE A 152 4.41 -8.40 9.48
CA ILE A 152 5.09 -8.62 10.77
C ILE A 152 6.55 -9.00 10.54
N GLY A 153 6.80 -9.99 9.67
CA GLY A 153 8.15 -10.43 9.31
C GLY A 153 9.00 -9.33 8.68
N ILE A 154 8.42 -8.54 7.77
CA ILE A 154 9.11 -7.41 7.13
C ILE A 154 9.47 -6.33 8.15
N VAL A 155 8.51 -5.89 8.98
CA VAL A 155 8.72 -4.82 9.97
C VAL A 155 9.80 -5.21 10.98
N LYS A 156 9.75 -6.42 11.53
CA LYS A 156 10.78 -6.94 12.46
C LYS A 156 12.15 -6.97 11.80
N THR A 157 12.23 -7.40 10.54
CA THR A 157 13.49 -7.49 9.79
C THR A 157 14.06 -6.11 9.47
N VAL A 158 13.23 -5.16 9.05
CA VAL A 158 13.62 -3.77 8.80
C VAL A 158 14.15 -3.11 10.07
N ALA A 159 13.42 -3.21 11.18
CA ALA A 159 13.84 -2.63 12.45
C ALA A 159 15.19 -3.19 12.92
N SER A 160 15.35 -4.52 12.86
CA SER A 160 16.59 -5.18 13.30
C SER A 160 17.77 -4.91 12.35
N LYS A 161 17.60 -5.07 11.03
CA LYS A 161 18.70 -4.98 10.06
C LYS A 161 19.06 -3.54 9.67
N LEU A 162 18.07 -2.68 9.44
CA LEU A 162 18.32 -1.31 8.96
C LEU A 162 18.53 -0.33 10.11
N HIS A 163 17.81 -0.51 11.22
CA HIS A 163 17.79 0.46 12.32
C HIS A 163 18.42 -0.07 13.62
N GLY A 164 18.89 -1.31 13.65
CA GLY A 164 19.51 -1.92 14.85
C GLY A 164 18.59 -1.91 16.08
N THR A 165 17.28 -1.91 15.87
CA THR A 165 16.26 -1.77 16.92
C THR A 165 15.42 -3.04 16.96
N GLU A 166 15.15 -3.56 18.16
CA GLU A 166 14.21 -4.68 18.31
C GLU A 166 12.79 -4.15 18.54
N VAL A 167 11.85 -4.64 17.73
CA VAL A 167 10.45 -4.26 17.79
C VAL A 167 9.57 -5.49 17.96
N GLU A 168 8.56 -5.36 18.80
CA GLU A 168 7.44 -6.28 18.89
C GLU A 168 6.30 -5.75 18.03
N VAL A 169 5.65 -6.64 17.28
CA VAL A 169 4.55 -6.29 16.38
C VAL A 169 3.38 -7.20 16.68
N GLU A 170 2.26 -6.60 17.10
CA GLU A 170 1.03 -7.31 17.48
C GLU A 170 -0.14 -6.84 16.61
N ILE A 171 -1.07 -7.74 16.27
CA ILE A 171 -2.30 -7.39 15.57
C ILE A 171 -3.32 -6.90 16.59
N LEU A 172 -3.77 -5.65 16.48
CA LEU A 172 -4.82 -5.08 17.33
C LEU A 172 -6.22 -5.28 16.77
N LYS A 173 -6.35 -5.15 15.45
CA LYS A 173 -7.62 -5.28 14.74
C LYS A 173 -7.39 -5.98 13.42
N THR A 174 -8.29 -6.91 13.10
CA THR A 174 -8.31 -7.61 11.82
C THR A 174 -9.25 -6.92 10.84
N LYS A 175 -9.23 -7.36 9.58
CA LYS A 175 -10.15 -6.90 8.53
C LYS A 175 -11.63 -7.25 8.80
N GLU A 176 -11.90 -8.14 9.77
CA GLU A 176 -13.27 -8.49 10.17
C GLU A 176 -13.87 -7.43 11.11
N GLU A 177 -13.03 -6.73 11.86
CA GLU A 177 -13.43 -5.72 12.85
C GLU A 177 -13.33 -4.29 12.32
N CYS A 178 -12.53 -4.08 11.27
CA CYS A 178 -12.23 -2.78 10.67
C CYS A 178 -11.98 -2.94 9.17
N ASP A 179 -12.03 -1.86 8.40
CA ASP A 179 -11.79 -1.93 6.94
C ASP A 179 -10.36 -2.37 6.56
N HIS A 180 -9.45 -2.38 7.54
CA HIS A 180 -8.04 -2.67 7.38
C HIS A 180 -7.44 -3.29 8.64
N VAL A 181 -6.27 -3.91 8.50
CA VAL A 181 -5.55 -4.51 9.63
C VAL A 181 -4.77 -3.43 10.36
N GLN A 182 -4.79 -3.45 11.68
CA GLN A 182 -4.03 -2.54 12.53
C GLN A 182 -2.99 -3.31 13.33
N PHE A 183 -1.72 -2.90 13.20
CA PHE A 183 -0.62 -3.45 13.96
C PHE A 183 -0.12 -2.44 14.99
N LEU A 184 0.08 -2.89 16.22
CA LEU A 184 0.84 -2.16 17.23
C LEU A 184 2.31 -2.52 17.07
N ILE A 185 3.17 -1.51 16.95
CA ILE A 185 4.62 -1.68 16.92
C ILE A 185 5.17 -1.05 18.19
N THR A 186 5.77 -1.88 19.03
CA THR A 186 6.37 -1.50 20.31
C THR A 186 7.88 -1.69 20.23
N GLU A 187 8.65 -0.64 20.47
CA GLU A 187 10.11 -0.73 20.51
C GLU A 187 10.55 -1.35 21.85
N LEU A 188 11.23 -2.49 21.79
CA LEU A 188 11.73 -3.21 22.98
C LEU A 188 13.10 -2.69 23.42
N SER A 189 13.91 -2.19 22.49
CA SER A 189 15.25 -1.66 22.75
C SER A 189 15.69 -0.74 21.61
N GLY A 190 15.77 0.57 21.89
CA GLY A 190 16.25 1.57 20.94
C GLY A 190 16.99 2.72 21.66
N PRO A 191 17.93 3.40 20.99
CA PRO A 191 18.55 4.61 21.54
C PRO A 191 17.44 5.62 21.81
N GLY A 192 17.34 6.08 23.07
CA GLY A 192 16.21 6.83 23.58
C GLY A 192 15.70 7.89 22.61
N LYS A 193 14.36 7.93 22.47
CA LYS A 193 13.56 8.89 21.69
C LYS A 193 14.38 10.10 21.27
N THR A 194 14.89 10.09 20.04
CA THR A 194 15.23 11.37 19.43
C THR A 194 13.89 11.99 19.08
N SER A 195 13.38 12.81 20.00
CA SER A 195 12.23 13.66 19.69
C SER A 195 12.56 14.36 18.38
N CYS A 196 11.78 14.11 17.32
CA CYS A 196 11.71 15.08 16.26
C CYS A 196 11.49 16.43 16.96
N PRO A 197 12.29 17.47 16.67
CA PRO A 197 11.99 18.79 17.18
C PRO A 197 10.54 19.02 16.83
N GLU A 198 9.69 19.17 17.86
CA GLU A 198 8.28 19.46 17.69
C GLU A 198 8.23 20.48 16.56
N ALA A 199 7.59 20.10 15.45
CA ALA A 199 7.28 21.06 14.42
C ALA A 199 6.55 22.15 15.17
N THR A 200 7.25 23.26 15.40
CA THR A 200 6.85 24.33 16.31
C THR A 200 5.42 24.58 15.94
N GLN A 201 4.49 24.41 16.89
CA GLN A 201 3.08 24.63 16.63
C GLN A 201 2.99 26.04 16.05
N VAL A 202 2.95 26.13 14.73
CA VAL A 202 2.64 27.37 14.05
C VAL A 202 1.19 27.52 14.40
N GLN A 203 0.94 28.30 15.45
CA GLN A 203 -0.38 28.66 15.88
C GLN A 203 -0.98 29.43 14.70
N GLN A 204 -1.63 28.66 13.83
CA GLN A 204 -2.16 29.09 12.57
C GLN A 204 -3.31 30.01 12.97
N THR A 205 -3.03 31.30 12.99
CA THR A 205 -4.02 32.37 13.11
C THR A 205 -4.81 32.36 11.80
N LEU A 206 -5.61 31.31 11.62
CA LEU A 206 -6.51 31.16 10.51
C LEU A 206 -7.54 32.29 10.65
N SER A 207 -7.41 33.28 9.78
CA SER A 207 -8.40 34.33 9.66
C SER A 207 -9.69 33.66 9.17
N ILE A 208 -10.78 33.85 9.89
CA ILE A 208 -12.09 33.23 9.61
C ILE A 208 -12.68 33.78 8.28
N GLU A 209 -12.18 34.91 7.80
CA GLU A 209 -12.60 35.50 6.54
C GLU A 209 -11.93 34.83 5.32
N PRO A 210 -12.70 34.49 4.27
CA PRO A 210 -12.16 33.94 3.04
C PRO A 210 -11.30 35.00 2.33
N LYS A 211 -9.99 34.93 2.52
CA LYS A 211 -8.99 35.82 1.91
C LYS A 211 -8.79 35.59 0.41
N VAL A 212 -9.35 34.52 -0.14
CA VAL A 212 -9.19 34.09 -1.53
C VAL A 212 -10.57 33.80 -2.13
N SER A 213 -10.85 34.39 -3.29
CA SER A 213 -12.08 34.08 -4.01
C SER A 213 -12.02 32.66 -4.60
N PRO A 214 -13.17 31.95 -4.74
CA PRO A 214 -13.20 30.63 -5.35
C PRO A 214 -12.57 30.60 -6.75
N ALA A 215 -12.77 31.67 -7.54
CA ALA A 215 -12.17 31.79 -8.87
C ALA A 215 -10.63 31.84 -8.83
N THR A 216 -10.05 32.54 -7.86
CA THR A 216 -8.60 32.56 -7.65
C THR A 216 -8.10 31.19 -7.19
N PHE A 217 -8.81 30.54 -6.26
CA PHE A 217 -8.47 29.19 -5.79
C PHE A 217 -8.44 28.18 -6.94
N CYS A 218 -9.45 28.18 -7.83
CA CYS A 218 -9.49 27.28 -8.98
C CYS A 218 -8.37 27.51 -10.01
N ARG A 219 -7.81 28.71 -10.05
CA ARG A 219 -6.65 29.04 -10.90
C ARG A 219 -5.33 28.62 -10.25
N VAL A 220 -5.21 28.77 -8.93
CA VAL A 220 -4.01 28.38 -8.18
C VAL A 220 -3.88 26.86 -8.09
N PHE A 221 -5.00 26.15 -7.93
CA PHE A 221 -5.04 24.69 -7.88
C PHE A 221 -5.79 24.14 -9.10
N PRO A 222 -5.14 24.03 -10.27
CA PRO A 222 -5.80 23.60 -11.50
C PRO A 222 -6.28 22.13 -11.46
N PHE A 223 -5.70 21.32 -10.57
CA PHE A 223 -6.04 19.92 -10.33
C PHE A 223 -6.60 19.72 -8.93
N HIS A 224 -7.85 20.14 -8.71
CA HIS A 224 -8.58 19.85 -7.47
C HIS A 224 -10.02 19.43 -7.77
N LEU A 225 -10.62 18.71 -6.82
CA LEU A 225 -12.01 18.32 -6.79
C LEU A 225 -12.57 18.63 -5.40
N LEU A 226 -13.76 19.22 -5.36
CA LEU A 226 -14.53 19.44 -4.15
C LEU A 226 -15.88 18.75 -4.33
N PHE A 227 -16.33 18.01 -3.32
CA PHE A 227 -17.53 17.17 -3.43
C PHE A 227 -18.30 17.13 -2.11
N ASP A 228 -19.59 16.83 -2.20
CA ASP A 228 -20.49 16.70 -1.05
C ASP A 228 -20.43 15.30 -0.41
N ARG A 229 -21.27 15.09 0.62
CA ARG A 229 -21.34 13.82 1.36
C ARG A 229 -21.82 12.65 0.51
N GLU A 230 -22.50 12.91 -0.59
CA GLU A 230 -22.96 11.91 -1.55
C GLU A 230 -21.95 11.66 -2.68
N LEU A 231 -20.75 12.23 -2.57
CA LEU A 231 -19.65 12.23 -3.54
C LEU A 231 -20.01 12.92 -4.86
N ARG A 232 -20.97 13.86 -4.86
CA ARG A 232 -21.28 14.70 -6.02
C ARG A 232 -20.30 15.84 -6.09
N VAL A 233 -19.77 16.08 -7.28
CA VAL A 233 -18.78 17.13 -7.49
C VAL A 233 -19.46 18.50 -7.44
N VAL A 234 -18.98 19.36 -6.53
CA VAL A 234 -19.47 20.72 -6.28
C VAL A 234 -18.57 21.75 -6.95
N GLN A 235 -17.25 21.52 -6.95
CA GLN A 235 -16.27 22.44 -7.53
C GLN A 235 -15.09 21.67 -8.11
N THR A 236 -14.50 22.19 -9.19
CA THR A 236 -13.30 21.61 -9.81
C THR A 236 -12.31 22.68 -10.23
N GLY A 237 -11.04 22.29 -10.32
CA GLY A 237 -10.00 23.10 -10.94
C GLY A 237 -10.24 23.31 -12.44
N SER A 238 -9.68 24.40 -12.98
CA SER A 238 -9.87 24.77 -14.39
C SER A 238 -9.36 23.71 -15.37
N THR A 239 -8.23 23.06 -15.06
CA THR A 239 -7.67 22.00 -15.91
C THR A 239 -8.48 20.72 -15.82
N VAL A 240 -8.96 20.34 -14.62
CA VAL A 240 -9.83 19.18 -14.44
C VAL A 240 -11.14 19.35 -15.23
N ALA A 241 -11.77 20.53 -15.15
CA ALA A 241 -12.97 20.83 -15.92
C ALA A 241 -12.72 20.76 -17.44
N ARG A 242 -11.55 21.20 -17.91
CA ARG A 242 -11.16 21.16 -19.33
C ARG A 242 -10.90 19.74 -19.83
N VAL A 243 -10.16 18.93 -19.07
CA VAL A 243 -9.74 17.59 -19.49
C VAL A 243 -10.84 16.55 -19.27
N MET A 244 -11.72 16.76 -18.29
CA MET A 244 -12.82 15.86 -17.95
C MET A 244 -14.15 16.61 -17.91
N PRO A 245 -14.69 17.07 -19.04
CA PRO A 245 -15.88 17.93 -19.07
C PRO A 245 -17.12 17.29 -18.44
N ARG A 246 -17.18 15.94 -18.38
CA ARG A 246 -18.23 15.21 -17.65
C ARG A 246 -18.39 15.63 -16.19
N VAL A 247 -17.31 16.09 -15.55
CA VAL A 247 -17.31 16.54 -14.15
C VAL A 247 -18.14 17.81 -13.92
N THR A 248 -18.34 18.61 -14.97
CA THR A 248 -19.11 19.86 -14.91
C THR A 248 -20.62 19.64 -15.02
N ARG A 249 -21.04 18.40 -15.30
CA ARG A 249 -22.47 18.05 -15.40
C ARG A 249 -23.10 18.05 -14.01
N PRO A 250 -24.30 18.64 -13.85
CA PRO A 250 -24.97 18.66 -12.56
C PRO A 250 -25.25 17.24 -12.07
N GLY A 251 -24.90 16.97 -10.81
CA GLY A 251 -25.09 15.66 -10.18
C GLY A 251 -24.05 14.59 -10.54
N CYS A 252 -22.97 14.93 -11.25
CA CYS A 252 -21.87 14.00 -11.51
C CYS A 252 -21.24 13.52 -10.20
N ARG A 253 -21.15 12.20 -9.99
CA ARG A 253 -20.46 11.63 -8.85
C ARG A 253 -18.99 11.37 -9.20
N ILE A 254 -18.11 11.43 -8.22
CA ILE A 254 -16.69 11.09 -8.41
C ILE A 254 -16.55 9.66 -8.92
N THR A 255 -17.35 8.74 -8.40
CA THR A 255 -17.39 7.33 -8.80
C THR A 255 -17.80 7.12 -10.26
N ASP A 256 -18.40 8.12 -10.93
CA ASP A 256 -18.79 8.01 -12.34
C ASP A 256 -17.61 8.25 -13.29
N ILE A 257 -16.58 8.95 -12.81
CA ILE A 257 -15.46 9.44 -13.61
C ILE A 257 -14.11 8.89 -13.17
N LEU A 258 -13.98 8.49 -11.91
CA LEU A 258 -12.74 8.07 -11.29
C LEU A 258 -12.92 6.71 -10.62
N ASP A 259 -11.91 5.86 -10.78
CA ASP A 259 -11.72 4.64 -10.02
C ASP A 259 -10.64 4.86 -8.96
N MET A 260 -10.91 4.40 -7.75
CA MET A 260 -9.95 4.50 -6.66
C MET A 260 -8.91 3.37 -6.78
N VAL A 261 -7.65 3.77 -6.80
CA VAL A 261 -6.49 2.89 -6.88
C VAL A 261 -5.93 2.65 -5.49
N ARG A 262 -5.81 3.71 -4.67
CA ARG A 262 -5.34 3.61 -3.28
C ARG A 262 -6.08 4.61 -2.37
N PRO A 263 -6.24 4.29 -1.07
CA PRO A 263 -5.99 2.97 -0.44
C PRO A 263 -6.99 1.92 -0.95
N HIS A 264 -6.77 0.62 -0.70
CA HIS A 264 -7.72 -0.44 -1.06
C HIS A 264 -8.94 -0.47 -0.11
N LEU A 265 -9.80 0.54 -0.23
CA LEU A 265 -10.97 0.79 0.60
C LEU A 265 -12.20 1.11 -0.27
N GLU A 266 -13.43 0.89 0.17
CA GLU A 266 -14.55 1.42 -0.62
C GLU A 266 -14.55 2.96 -0.62
N LEU A 267 -14.71 3.57 -1.79
CA LEU A 267 -14.74 5.03 -1.92
C LEU A 267 -16.09 5.56 -1.42
N THR A 268 -16.20 5.76 -0.10
CA THR A 268 -17.35 6.37 0.58
C THR A 268 -16.90 7.61 1.36
N PHE A 269 -17.82 8.54 1.62
CA PHE A 269 -17.48 9.75 2.38
C PHE A 269 -17.00 9.43 3.80
N GLU A 270 -17.65 8.46 4.45
CA GLU A 270 -17.28 7.99 5.80
C GLU A 270 -15.87 7.41 5.81
N ASN A 271 -15.53 6.59 4.81
CA ASN A 271 -14.21 6.00 4.67
C ASN A 271 -13.13 7.06 4.41
N ILE A 272 -13.42 8.06 3.57
CA ILE A 272 -12.53 9.19 3.33
C ILE A 272 -12.28 9.97 4.62
N LEU A 273 -13.33 10.21 5.41
CA LEU A 273 -13.24 10.97 6.66
C LEU A 273 -12.46 10.19 7.74
N SER A 274 -12.77 8.91 7.93
CA SER A 274 -12.05 8.01 8.85
C SER A 274 -10.57 7.90 8.49
N HIS A 275 -10.25 8.07 7.20
CA HIS A 275 -8.90 7.94 6.66
C HIS A 275 -8.40 9.23 5.99
N ILE A 276 -8.70 10.39 6.58
CA ILE A 276 -8.41 11.70 5.98
C ILE A 276 -6.91 11.97 5.74
N ASN A 277 -6.05 11.39 6.59
CA ASN A 277 -4.60 11.52 6.46
C ASN A 277 -3.97 10.45 5.55
N THR A 278 -4.79 9.61 4.90
CA THR A 278 -4.31 8.64 3.92
C THR A 278 -4.17 9.31 2.55
N VAL A 279 -3.14 8.92 1.79
CA VAL A 279 -2.95 9.39 0.42
C VAL A 279 -3.93 8.65 -0.48
N TYR A 280 -4.82 9.38 -1.15
CA TYR A 280 -5.71 8.79 -2.14
C TYR A 280 -5.11 8.94 -3.53
N VAL A 281 -5.10 7.83 -4.27
CA VAL A 281 -4.71 7.80 -5.67
C VAL A 281 -5.94 7.39 -6.48
N LEU A 282 -6.39 8.30 -7.32
CA LEU A 282 -7.56 8.10 -8.20
C LEU A 282 -7.08 8.01 -9.65
N LYS A 283 -7.70 7.12 -10.42
CA LYS A 283 -7.44 6.89 -11.84
C LYS A 283 -8.69 7.24 -12.64
N THR A 284 -8.51 7.92 -13.76
CA THR A 284 -9.60 8.25 -14.67
C THR A 284 -10.16 7.01 -15.37
N LYS A 285 -11.49 6.95 -15.49
CA LYS A 285 -12.17 5.90 -16.25
C LYS A 285 -11.93 6.06 -17.76
N PRO A 286 -11.89 4.97 -18.54
CA PRO A 286 -11.75 5.04 -19.99
C PRO A 286 -12.83 5.92 -20.63
N GLY A 287 -12.44 6.78 -21.58
CA GLY A 287 -13.37 7.65 -22.32
C GLY A 287 -13.92 8.85 -21.53
N VAL A 288 -13.38 9.15 -20.35
CA VAL A 288 -13.73 10.36 -19.58
C VAL A 288 -12.84 11.56 -19.93
N MET A 289 -11.60 11.29 -20.33
CA MET A 289 -10.64 12.33 -20.72
C MET A 289 -10.83 12.69 -22.20
N GLU A 290 -10.97 13.98 -22.48
CA GLU A 290 -10.89 14.53 -23.83
C GLU A 290 -9.49 15.12 -24.01
N ALA A 291 -8.61 14.42 -24.73
CA ALA A 291 -7.29 14.92 -25.11
C ALA A 291 -7.34 15.34 -26.59
N GLU A 292 -6.85 16.55 -26.89
CA GLU A 292 -6.85 17.13 -28.26
C GLU A 292 -5.86 16.46 -29.23
N HIS A 293 -5.23 15.34 -28.88
CA HIS A 293 -4.34 14.60 -29.76
C HIS A 293 -4.77 13.14 -29.93
N GLN A 294 -4.93 12.73 -31.19
CA GLN A 294 -5.38 11.40 -31.65
C GLN A 294 -4.40 10.25 -31.39
N ASP A 295 -3.30 10.48 -30.68
CA ASP A 295 -2.37 9.44 -30.24
C ASP A 295 -2.22 9.50 -28.73
N VAL A 296 -3.14 8.85 -28.01
CA VAL A 296 -2.95 8.54 -26.59
C VAL A 296 -3.03 7.03 -26.44
N THR A 297 -1.88 6.38 -26.59
CA THR A 297 -1.60 5.12 -25.88
C THR A 297 -2.13 5.26 -24.46
N GLN A 298 -2.85 4.27 -23.92
CA GLN A 298 -3.50 4.28 -22.60
C GLN A 298 -2.57 4.81 -21.48
N GLU A 299 -2.45 6.13 -21.34
CA GLU A 299 -1.64 6.77 -20.32
C GLU A 299 -2.52 6.95 -19.10
N PHE A 300 -2.26 6.14 -18.08
CA PHE A 300 -2.94 6.22 -16.80
C PHE A 300 -2.50 7.48 -16.07
N SER A 301 -3.39 8.45 -15.96
CA SER A 301 -3.16 9.66 -15.16
C SER A 301 -3.63 9.43 -13.72
N TYR A 302 -2.69 9.52 -12.78
CA TYR A 302 -2.95 9.39 -11.34
C TYR A 302 -3.18 10.77 -10.72
N LEU A 303 -4.26 10.93 -9.97
CA LEU A 303 -4.51 12.15 -9.18
C LEU A 303 -4.29 11.83 -7.70
N ARG A 304 -3.34 12.53 -7.07
CA ARG A 304 -3.05 12.44 -5.64
C ARG A 304 -3.91 13.46 -4.89
N LEU A 305 -4.83 13.01 -4.04
CA LEU A 305 -5.53 13.92 -3.14
C LEU A 305 -4.68 14.11 -1.87
N LYS A 306 -4.42 15.38 -1.53
CA LYS A 306 -3.98 15.80 -0.21
C LYS A 306 -5.10 16.67 0.37
N TYR A 307 -5.61 16.29 1.54
CA TYR A 307 -6.48 17.17 2.31
C TYR A 307 -5.63 18.34 2.85
N GLY A 308 -6.07 19.57 2.63
CA GLY A 308 -5.45 20.75 3.22
C GLY A 308 -6.16 21.08 4.52
N ASN A 309 -5.43 21.04 5.63
CA ASN A 309 -5.86 21.70 6.87
C ASN A 309 -5.72 23.22 6.74
#